data_AF-A0A662VUK5-F1
#
_entry.id   AF-A0A662VUK5-F1
#
_cell.length_a   1.000
_cell.length_b   1.000
_cell.length_c   1.000
_cell.angle_alpha   90.00
_cell.angle_beta   90.00
_cell.angle_gamma   90.00
#
_symmetry.space_group_name_H-M   'P 1'
#
loop_
_entity.id
_entity.type
_entity.pdbx_description
1 polymer ?
#
loop_
_entity_poly.entity_id
_entity_poly.type
_entity_poly.pdbx_seq_one_letter_code
_entity_poly.pdbx_strand_id
1 'polypeptide(L)'
;MIIHFHKKPSKREIESIENALTSVEKDTPYALVHLNEYSNFRLFDASHSTYVPPTGLKVSLSSHQALLLLDGRRRGVERRKTGVPRILDVRMDKRSTLEFERFPELVKQISDFSYINWRGFNAVSVPITLNYSKLIAKMVIDIGLENWNQVVAEGKLRDKSWFL
;
A
#
# COMPACT_ATOMS: atom_id res chain seq x y z
N MET A 1 7.72 -13.14 5.21
CA MET A 1 7.96 -11.70 4.98
C MET A 1 7.02 -11.16 3.90
N ILE A 2 6.54 -9.92 4.00
CA ILE A 2 5.68 -9.31 2.96
C ILE A 2 6.27 -7.94 2.63
N ILE A 3 6.55 -7.70 1.35
CA ILE A 3 7.20 -6.47 0.89
C ILE A 3 6.26 -5.75 -0.08
N HIS A 4 5.91 -4.51 0.25
CA HIS A 4 5.02 -3.68 -0.54
C HIS A 4 5.81 -2.71 -1.43
N PHE A 5 5.43 -2.64 -2.71
CA PHE A 5 6.03 -1.72 -3.68
C PHE A 5 4.97 -0.82 -4.29
N HIS A 6 5.30 0.45 -4.52
CA HIS A 6 4.48 1.32 -5.37
C HIS A 6 4.74 1.12 -6.86
N LYS A 7 5.98 0.77 -7.22
CA LYS A 7 6.44 0.48 -8.58
C LYS A 7 6.58 -1.04 -8.74
N LYS A 8 6.37 -1.55 -9.96
CA LYS A 8 6.71 -2.94 -10.26
C LYS A 8 8.24 -3.13 -10.20
N PRO A 9 8.76 -4.04 -9.36
CA PRO A 9 10.20 -4.23 -9.21
C PRO A 9 10.79 -4.91 -10.46
N SER A 10 11.94 -4.39 -10.90
CA SER A 10 12.78 -4.96 -11.95
C SER A 10 13.42 -6.28 -11.49
N LYS A 11 14.01 -7.03 -12.43
CA LYS A 11 14.72 -8.29 -12.10
C LYS A 11 15.86 -8.05 -11.10
N ARG A 12 16.71 -7.06 -11.37
CA ARG A 12 17.85 -6.69 -10.51
C ARG A 12 17.43 -6.28 -9.10
N GLU A 13 16.32 -5.54 -8.98
CA GLU A 13 15.78 -5.16 -7.66
C GLU A 13 15.35 -6.41 -6.87
N ILE A 14 14.72 -7.40 -7.52
CA ILE A 14 14.32 -8.64 -6.86
C ILE A 14 15.51 -9.49 -6.46
N GLU A 15 16.49 -9.67 -7.34
CA GLU A 15 17.73 -10.40 -7.00
C GLU A 15 18.41 -9.76 -5.77
N SER A 16 18.40 -8.42 -5.69
CA SER A 16 18.95 -7.70 -4.54
C SER A 16 18.14 -7.95 -3.26
N ILE A 17 16.80 -8.03 -3.36
CA ILE A 17 15.92 -8.38 -2.24
C ILE A 17 16.16 -9.82 -1.78
N GLU A 18 16.26 -10.78 -2.70
CA GLU A 18 16.51 -12.19 -2.40
C GLU A 18 17.84 -12.39 -1.69
N ASN A 19 18.89 -11.73 -2.17
CA ASN A 19 20.20 -11.73 -1.53
C ASN A 19 20.14 -11.14 -0.11
N ALA A 20 19.42 -10.03 0.08
CA ALA A 20 19.23 -9.41 1.38
C ALA A 20 18.44 -10.32 2.34
N LEU A 21 17.37 -10.96 1.89
CA LEU A 21 16.58 -11.88 2.71
C LEU A 21 17.41 -13.11 3.12
N THR A 22 18.14 -13.69 2.17
CA THR A 22 19.02 -14.85 2.42
C THR A 22 20.15 -14.55 3.40
N SER A 23 20.61 -13.29 3.45
CA SER A 23 21.63 -12.84 4.41
C SER A 23 21.14 -12.80 5.86
N VAL A 24 19.83 -12.66 6.06
CA VAL A 24 19.20 -12.64 7.39
C VAL A 24 18.87 -14.06 7.84
N GLU A 25 18.16 -14.80 7.00
CA GLU A 25 17.75 -16.17 7.26
C GLU A 25 17.57 -16.92 5.94
N LYS A 26 18.09 -18.15 5.89
CA LYS A 26 17.97 -18.99 4.71
C LYS A 26 16.52 -19.47 4.58
N ASP A 27 15.95 -19.37 3.38
CA ASP A 27 14.63 -19.90 3.02
C ASP A 27 13.40 -19.18 3.64
N THR A 28 13.51 -17.93 4.09
CA THR A 28 12.35 -17.17 4.57
C THR A 28 11.29 -16.98 3.45
N PRO A 29 10.05 -17.50 3.61
CA PRO A 29 9.00 -17.30 2.61
C PRO A 29 8.64 -15.82 2.49
N TYR A 30 8.49 -15.33 1.26
CA TYR A 30 8.21 -13.93 1.01
C TYR A 30 7.16 -13.69 -0.08
N ALA A 31 6.41 -12.59 0.06
CA ALA A 31 5.52 -12.07 -0.97
C ALA A 31 5.97 -10.68 -1.40
N LEU A 32 6.09 -10.49 -2.71
CA LEU A 32 6.32 -9.19 -3.32
C LEU A 32 4.97 -8.68 -3.83
N VAL A 33 4.44 -7.63 -3.20
CA VAL A 33 3.11 -7.10 -3.53
C VAL A 33 3.24 -5.70 -4.10
N HIS A 34 2.78 -5.54 -5.34
CA HIS A 34 2.67 -4.26 -6.00
C HIS A 34 1.33 -3.61 -5.66
N LEU A 35 1.39 -2.38 -5.17
CA LEU A 35 0.27 -1.55 -4.74
C LEU A 35 0.21 -0.29 -5.61
N ASN A 36 -0.72 -0.28 -6.56
CA ASN A 36 -0.90 0.84 -7.49
C ASN A 36 -2.16 1.66 -7.13
N GLU A 37 -1.94 2.88 -6.64
CA GLU A 37 -3.02 3.86 -6.35
C GLU A 37 -3.63 4.50 -7.62
N TYR A 38 -2.94 4.38 -8.76
CA TYR A 38 -3.33 4.93 -10.05
C TYR A 38 -3.80 3.82 -10.99
N SER A 39 -4.78 3.04 -10.51
CA SER A 39 -5.42 2.02 -11.33
C SER A 39 -6.17 2.63 -12.51
N ASN A 40 -6.15 1.95 -13.65
CA ASN A 40 -7.00 2.30 -14.81
C ASN A 40 -8.46 1.85 -14.61
N PHE A 41 -8.73 1.04 -13.58
CA PHE A 41 -10.09 0.58 -13.28
C PHE A 41 -10.89 1.64 -12.54
N ARG A 42 -12.20 1.63 -12.77
CA ARG A 42 -13.21 2.40 -12.03
C ARG A 42 -14.35 1.44 -11.67
N LEU A 43 -14.91 1.59 -10.48
CA LEU A 43 -15.99 0.75 -9.97
C LEU A 43 -17.20 1.64 -9.75
N PHE A 44 -18.34 1.18 -10.24
CA PHE A 44 -19.61 1.86 -10.12
C PHE A 44 -20.64 0.89 -9.57
N ASP A 45 -21.48 1.40 -8.68
CA ASP A 45 -22.62 0.67 -8.15
C ASP A 45 -23.89 1.35 -8.65
N ALA A 46 -24.46 0.76 -9.71
CA ALA A 46 -25.64 1.25 -10.40
C ALA A 46 -26.93 1.18 -9.56
N SER A 47 -26.91 0.50 -8.41
CA SER A 47 -28.08 0.39 -7.53
C SER A 47 -28.29 1.61 -6.62
N HIS A 48 -27.36 2.55 -6.61
CA HIS A 48 -27.37 3.69 -5.69
C HIS A 48 -27.10 5.00 -6.43
N SER A 49 -27.84 6.05 -6.08
CA SER A 49 -27.86 7.35 -6.77
C SER A 49 -26.49 8.01 -7.00
N THR A 50 -25.56 7.87 -6.06
CA THR A 50 -24.20 8.40 -6.17
C THR A 50 -23.25 7.58 -7.05
N TYR A 51 -23.63 6.37 -7.47
CA TYR A 51 -22.78 5.41 -8.22
C TYR A 51 -21.47 4.97 -7.54
N VAL A 52 -21.12 5.46 -6.35
CA VAL A 52 -19.84 5.19 -5.64
C VAL A 52 -19.90 3.92 -4.77
N PRO A 53 -19.36 2.74 -5.05
CA PRO A 53 -19.62 1.52 -4.23
C PRO A 53 -19.27 1.63 -2.72
N PRO A 54 -19.77 0.71 -1.86
CA PRO A 54 -19.44 0.71 -0.43
C PRO A 54 -17.93 0.53 -0.18
N THR A 55 -17.42 1.16 0.88
CA THR A 55 -16.00 1.00 1.27
C THR A 55 -15.69 -0.44 1.67
N GLY A 56 -14.45 -0.88 1.43
CA GLY A 56 -14.00 -2.25 1.69
C GLY A 56 -14.38 -3.25 0.58
N LEU A 57 -14.99 -2.79 -0.52
CA LEU A 57 -15.27 -3.66 -1.67
C LEU A 57 -13.97 -4.18 -2.28
N LYS A 58 -13.86 -5.51 -2.35
CA LYS A 58 -12.78 -6.24 -3.04
C LYS A 58 -13.33 -6.89 -4.31
N VAL A 59 -12.68 -6.65 -5.44
CA VAL A 59 -12.97 -7.33 -6.71
C VAL A 59 -11.75 -8.15 -7.12
N SER A 60 -11.88 -9.48 -7.14
CA SER A 60 -10.81 -10.36 -7.61
C SER A 60 -10.73 -10.32 -9.13
N LEU A 61 -9.54 -10.05 -9.68
CA LEU A 61 -9.29 -10.11 -11.12
C LEU A 61 -8.61 -11.44 -11.52
N SER A 62 -7.79 -12.00 -10.63
CA SER A 62 -7.17 -13.32 -10.77
C SER A 62 -6.81 -13.89 -9.38
N SER A 63 -6.14 -15.05 -9.35
CA SER A 63 -5.61 -15.65 -8.11
C SER A 63 -4.56 -14.78 -7.40
N HIS A 64 -3.94 -13.82 -8.10
CA HIS A 64 -2.84 -13.00 -7.61
C HIS A 64 -3.03 -11.50 -7.91
N GLN A 65 -4.25 -11.07 -8.25
CA GLN A 65 -4.58 -9.66 -8.51
C GLN A 65 -6.01 -9.34 -8.05
N ALA A 66 -6.16 -8.23 -7.33
CA ALA A 66 -7.45 -7.74 -6.86
C ALA A 66 -7.49 -6.21 -6.83
N LEU A 67 -8.68 -5.66 -7.03
CA LEU A 67 -9.00 -4.26 -6.84
C LEU A 67 -9.62 -4.06 -5.46
N LEU A 68 -9.19 -3.01 -4.76
CA LEU A 68 -9.68 -2.67 -3.43
C LEU A 68 -10.16 -1.22 -3.39
N LEU A 69 -11.42 -1.04 -2.96
CA LEU A 69 -12.04 0.27 -2.80
C LEU A 69 -11.99 0.70 -1.34
N LEU A 70 -11.10 1.64 -1.02
CA LEU A 70 -10.83 2.08 0.37
C LEU A 70 -11.57 3.35 0.79
N ASP A 71 -12.09 4.10 -0.18
CA ASP A 71 -12.72 5.42 0.02
C ASP A 71 -14.15 5.47 -0.57
N GLY A 72 -14.87 4.36 -0.42
CA GLY A 72 -16.26 4.19 -0.87
C GLY A 72 -17.28 4.82 0.08
N ARG A 73 -18.59 4.55 -0.12
CA ARG A 73 -19.63 5.02 0.82
C ARG A 73 -19.49 4.32 2.17
N ARG A 74 -19.83 5.04 3.24
CA ARG A 74 -19.94 4.52 4.60
C ARG A 74 -21.39 4.69 5.08
N ARG A 75 -21.90 3.72 5.82
CA ARG A 75 -23.28 3.76 6.33
C ARG A 75 -23.44 4.97 7.26
N GLY A 76 -24.45 5.81 7.00
CA GLY A 76 -24.77 6.98 7.82
C GLY A 76 -23.80 8.17 7.68
N VAL A 77 -22.85 8.12 6.73
CA VAL A 77 -21.89 9.22 6.50
C VAL A 77 -21.86 9.55 5.02
N GLU A 78 -22.22 10.79 4.68
CA GLU A 78 -22.09 11.29 3.32
C GLU A 78 -20.62 11.45 2.93
N ARG A 79 -20.28 10.94 1.74
CA ARG A 79 -18.94 11.12 1.17
C ARG A 79 -18.80 12.55 0.65
N ARG A 80 -18.04 13.38 1.37
CA ARG A 80 -17.79 14.79 1.01
C ARG A 80 -16.83 15.02 -0.17
N LYS A 81 -16.28 13.95 -0.76
CA LYS A 81 -15.32 14.03 -1.87
C LYS A 81 -16.04 13.99 -3.21
N THR A 82 -15.69 14.90 -4.10
CA THR A 82 -16.18 14.94 -5.49
C THR A 82 -15.46 13.89 -6.36
N GLY A 83 -16.19 13.30 -7.31
CA GLY A 83 -15.66 12.35 -8.28
C GLY A 83 -15.63 10.90 -7.79
N VAL A 84 -15.29 9.99 -8.72
CA VAL A 84 -15.24 8.54 -8.47
C VAL A 84 -14.05 8.22 -7.55
N PRO A 85 -14.22 7.39 -6.50
CA PRO A 85 -13.11 7.05 -5.64
C PRO A 85 -12.00 6.32 -6.40
N ARG A 86 -10.78 6.54 -5.93
CA ARG A 86 -9.61 5.81 -6.41
C ARG A 86 -9.68 4.36 -5.94
N ILE A 87 -9.16 3.48 -6.79
CA ILE A 87 -9.10 2.05 -6.54
C ILE A 87 -7.64 1.67 -6.43
N LEU A 88 -7.34 0.93 -5.36
CA LEU A 88 -6.04 0.34 -5.17
C LEU A 88 -5.99 -0.98 -5.96
N ASP A 89 -5.12 -1.03 -6.96
CA ASP A 89 -4.80 -2.28 -7.67
C ASP A 89 -3.68 -3.00 -6.92
N VAL A 90 -4.01 -4.17 -6.38
CA VAL A 90 -3.14 -5.01 -5.56
C VAL A 90 -2.75 -6.22 -6.39
N ARG A 91 -1.45 -6.42 -6.58
CA ARG A 91 -0.93 -7.53 -7.37
C ARG A 91 0.24 -8.21 -6.67
N MET A 92 0.11 -9.51 -6.46
CA MET A 92 1.24 -10.34 -6.02
C MET A 92 2.11 -10.71 -7.22
N ASP A 93 3.41 -10.48 -7.10
CA ASP A 93 4.37 -10.85 -8.15
C ASP A 93 4.55 -12.37 -8.19
N LYS A 94 4.67 -12.92 -9.40
CA LYS A 94 4.85 -14.36 -9.61
C LYS A 94 6.18 -14.90 -9.12
N ARG A 95 7.13 -14.01 -8.86
CA ARG A 95 8.44 -14.33 -8.28
C ARG A 95 8.40 -14.43 -6.75
N SER A 96 7.23 -14.22 -6.13
CA SER A 96 7.03 -14.49 -4.71
C SER A 96 7.19 -15.98 -4.41
N THR A 97 7.74 -16.33 -3.26
CA THR A 97 7.82 -17.73 -2.79
C THR A 97 6.61 -18.15 -1.97
N LEU A 98 5.80 -17.20 -1.51
CA LEU A 98 4.49 -17.50 -0.91
C LEU A 98 3.48 -17.97 -1.96
N GLU A 99 2.70 -18.98 -1.57
CA GLU A 99 1.62 -19.55 -2.39
C GLU A 99 0.50 -18.53 -2.66
N PHE A 100 -0.08 -18.56 -3.86
CA PHE A 100 -1.14 -17.62 -4.27
C PHE A 100 -2.45 -17.81 -3.52
N GLU A 101 -2.69 -18.99 -2.93
CA GLU A 101 -3.83 -19.28 -2.07
C GLU A 101 -3.88 -18.35 -0.85
N ARG A 102 -2.73 -17.79 -0.45
CA ARG A 102 -2.61 -16.82 0.63
C ARG A 102 -2.88 -15.38 0.18
N PHE A 103 -2.99 -15.11 -1.13
CA PHE A 103 -3.23 -13.77 -1.66
C PHE A 103 -4.46 -13.07 -1.04
N PRO A 104 -5.61 -13.73 -0.79
CA PRO A 104 -6.74 -13.10 -0.10
C PRO A 104 -6.40 -12.59 1.31
N GLU A 105 -5.51 -13.28 2.04
CA GLU A 105 -5.03 -12.85 3.36
C GLU A 105 -4.19 -11.58 3.24
N LEU A 106 -3.33 -11.51 2.22
CA LEU A 106 -2.50 -10.33 1.93
C LEU A 106 -3.38 -9.12 1.60
N VAL A 107 -4.41 -9.30 0.76
CA VAL A 107 -5.35 -8.22 0.42
C VAL A 107 -6.09 -7.72 1.67
N LYS A 108 -6.50 -8.62 2.57
CA LYS A 108 -7.09 -8.23 3.85
C LYS A 108 -6.10 -7.42 4.69
N GLN A 109 -4.85 -7.87 4.83
CA GLN A 109 -3.82 -7.14 5.57
C GLN A 109 -3.60 -5.73 5.01
N ILE A 110 -3.55 -5.59 3.68
CA ILE A 110 -3.40 -4.29 3.01
C ILE A 110 -4.60 -3.38 3.29
N SER A 111 -5.82 -3.94 3.29
CA SER A 111 -7.02 -3.22 3.73
C SER A 111 -6.88 -2.74 5.17
N ASP A 112 -6.48 -3.62 6.09
CA ASP A 112 -6.31 -3.28 7.51
C ASP A 112 -5.27 -2.16 7.68
N PHE A 113 -4.13 -2.22 6.98
CA PHE A 113 -3.11 -1.17 6.96
C PHE A 113 -3.60 0.18 6.42
N SER A 114 -4.72 0.23 5.69
CA SER A 114 -5.30 1.50 5.25
C SER A 114 -6.08 2.24 6.33
N TYR A 115 -6.40 1.55 7.44
CA TYR A 115 -7.11 2.12 8.59
C TYR A 115 -6.18 2.50 9.76
N ILE A 116 -4.88 2.19 9.67
CA ILE A 116 -3.89 2.46 10.74
C ILE A 116 -3.11 3.75 10.44
N ASN A 117 -3.80 4.86 10.15
CA ASN A 117 -3.14 6.13 9.84
C ASN A 117 -3.19 7.08 11.05
N TRP A 118 -2.03 7.36 11.65
CA TRP A 118 -1.90 8.20 12.85
C TRP A 118 -1.82 9.70 12.56
N ARG A 119 -1.92 10.13 11.29
CA ARG A 119 -1.90 11.55 10.93
C ARG A 119 -3.16 12.32 11.37
N GLY A 120 -4.23 11.60 11.70
CA GLY A 120 -5.45 12.19 12.27
C GLY A 120 -6.71 11.41 11.93
N PHE A 121 -7.83 11.79 12.57
CA PHE A 121 -9.10 11.07 12.50
C PHE A 121 -9.75 11.02 11.09
N ASN A 122 -9.38 11.93 10.19
CA ASN A 122 -9.90 12.01 8.81
C ASN A 122 -8.85 11.68 7.74
N ALA A 123 -7.82 10.90 8.09
CA ALA A 123 -6.76 10.58 7.16
C ALA A 123 -7.25 9.80 5.93
N VAL A 124 -6.54 9.97 4.81
CA VAL A 124 -6.84 9.25 3.56
C VAL A 124 -6.62 7.75 3.79
N SER A 125 -7.62 6.94 3.42
CA SER A 125 -7.54 5.47 3.48
C SER A 125 -6.63 4.92 2.38
N VAL A 126 -5.33 4.92 2.66
CA VAL A 126 -4.25 4.34 1.85
C VAL A 126 -3.38 3.50 2.79
N PRO A 127 -2.90 2.31 2.38
CA PRO A 127 -2.03 1.49 3.23
C PRO A 127 -0.84 2.28 3.75
N ILE A 128 -0.62 2.28 5.05
CA ILE A 128 0.46 3.06 5.69
C ILE A 128 1.86 2.70 5.20
N THR A 129 2.04 1.45 4.79
CA THR A 129 3.27 0.95 4.15
C THR A 129 3.64 1.74 2.88
N LEU A 130 2.64 2.25 2.14
CA LEU A 130 2.86 3.19 1.04
C LEU A 130 2.90 4.64 1.52
N ASN A 131 1.90 5.03 2.32
CA ASN A 131 1.69 6.43 2.66
C ASN A 131 2.85 7.01 3.48
N TYR A 132 3.37 6.28 4.48
CA TYR A 132 4.48 6.75 5.31
C TYR A 132 5.78 6.80 4.52
N SER A 133 6.05 5.80 3.68
CA SER A 133 7.19 5.81 2.75
C SER A 133 7.15 7.03 1.83
N LYS A 134 5.96 7.44 1.36
CA LYS A 134 5.76 8.65 0.56
C LYS A 134 6.00 9.93 1.36
N LEU A 135 5.56 10.00 2.61
CA LEU A 135 5.80 11.17 3.48
C LEU A 135 7.28 11.36 3.78
N ILE A 136 7.98 10.26 4.10
CA ILE A 136 9.43 10.25 4.29
C ILE A 136 10.14 10.75 3.03
N ALA A 137 9.84 10.15 1.87
CA ALA A 137 10.44 10.56 0.60
C ALA A 137 10.20 12.04 0.30
N LYS A 138 8.98 12.54 0.53
CA LYS A 138 8.65 13.95 0.35
C LYS A 138 9.46 14.85 1.29
N MET A 139 9.56 14.50 2.57
CA MET A 139 10.30 15.32 3.53
C MET A 139 11.79 15.37 3.21
N VAL A 140 12.39 14.25 2.80
CA VAL A 140 13.79 14.20 2.34
C VAL A 140 14.01 15.10 1.12
N ILE A 141 13.08 15.09 0.15
CA ILE A 141 13.13 15.99 -1.01
C ILE A 141 13.01 17.45 -0.58
N ASP A 142 12.06 17.77 0.31
CA ASP A 142 11.79 19.14 0.76
C ASP A 142 12.96 19.73 1.57
N ILE A 143 13.69 18.90 2.35
CA ILE A 143 14.93 19.31 3.07
C ILE A 143 16.12 19.47 2.12
N GLY A 144 16.12 18.74 1.00
CA GLY A 144 17.22 18.64 0.06
C GLY A 144 18.18 17.51 0.42
N LEU A 145 18.60 16.74 -0.59
CA LEU A 145 19.45 15.56 -0.42
C LEU A 145 20.80 15.87 0.24
N GLU A 146 21.34 17.06 -0.01
CA GLU A 146 22.64 17.47 0.54
C GLU A 146 22.57 17.85 2.02
N ASN A 147 21.39 18.26 2.50
CA ASN A 147 21.15 18.60 3.90
C ASN A 147 20.60 17.41 4.70
N TRP A 148 20.27 16.30 4.03
CA TRP A 148 19.75 15.10 4.68
C TRP A 148 20.87 14.40 5.46
N ASN A 149 20.69 14.31 6.78
CA ASN A 149 21.63 13.61 7.66
C ASN A 149 21.05 12.26 8.10
N GLN A 150 21.49 11.19 7.43
CA GLN A 150 21.07 9.81 7.71
C GLN A 150 21.40 9.36 9.14
N VAL A 151 22.48 9.87 9.74
CA VAL A 151 22.91 9.50 11.11
C VAL A 151 21.89 9.95 12.17
N VAL A 152 21.22 11.09 11.94
CA VAL A 152 20.18 11.58 12.87
C VAL A 152 18.91 10.75 12.76
N ALA A 153 18.58 10.30 11.54
CA ALA A 153 17.46 9.41 11.28
C ALA A 153 17.65 8.03 11.92
N GLU A 154 18.87 7.48 11.86
CA GLU A 154 19.24 6.18 12.44
C GLU A 154 19.41 6.22 13.98
N GLY A 155 19.65 7.41 14.54
CA GLY A 155 19.77 7.62 15.98
C GLY A 155 18.47 8.12 16.63
N LYS A 156 18.44 9.42 16.97
CA LYS A 156 17.40 10.03 17.82
C LYS A 156 15.99 9.99 17.24
N LEU A 157 15.86 9.86 15.92
CA LEU A 157 14.58 9.87 15.22
C LEU A 157 14.07 8.46 14.86
N ARG A 158 14.88 7.40 15.06
CA ARG A 158 14.58 6.04 14.59
C ARG A 158 13.21 5.54 15.05
N ASP A 159 12.91 5.76 16.33
CA ASP A 159 11.70 5.23 16.97
C ASP A 159 10.57 6.30 17.03
N LYS A 160 10.71 7.40 16.29
CA LYS A 160 9.74 8.49 16.22
C LYS A 160 9.06 8.54 14.84
N SER A 161 7.76 8.85 14.83
CA SER A 161 7.02 9.12 13.59
C SER A 161 7.20 10.58 13.14
N TRP A 162 8.45 11.01 12.96
CA TRP A 162 8.82 12.41 12.64
C TRP A 162 8.29 12.92 11.28
N PHE A 163 7.87 12.00 10.43
CA PHE A 163 7.35 12.27 9.08
C PHE A 163 5.83 12.52 9.04
N LEU A 164 5.13 12.40 10.17
CA LEU A 164 3.67 12.59 10.26
C LEU A 164 3.25 14.06 10.36
#